data_AF-A0A7W1MRR4-F1
#
_entry.id   AF-A0A7W1MRR4-F1
#
_cell.length_a   1.000
_cell.length_b   1.000
_cell.length_c   1.000
_cell.angle_alpha   90.00
_cell.angle_beta   90.00
_cell.angle_gamma   90.00
#
_symmetry.space_group_name_H-M   'P 1'
#
loop_
_entity.id
_entity.type
_entity.pdbx_description
1 polymer ?
#
loop_
_entity_poly.entity_id
_entity_poly.type
_entity_poly.pdbx_seq_one_letter_code
_entity_poly.pdbx_strand_id
1 'polypeptide(L)'
;MNIHDVATKSGVSIRALRKLEKLKLIAFDPDDDSDEHPRAAEIRFLLMRNQQLSAALLVELIDKPAALYDLRKYEARAREQIAALGDVAGTVAPIEALAVISDAAGADASAAQTLADWLTGILPSEPVSHYWVATRLLLPLVPGQRETLGKKISLALMNVRRLESFHPYWQSVPGAYGRSVINYFQKRENSLASFDL
;
A
#
# COMPACT_ATOMS: atom_id res chain seq x y z
N MET A 1 -11.24 9.58 -22.71
CA MET A 1 -9.81 9.22 -22.50
C MET A 1 -9.33 9.73 -21.16
N ASN A 2 -8.89 8.82 -20.28
CA ASN A 2 -8.47 9.19 -18.94
C ASN A 2 -7.11 9.93 -18.93
N ILE A 3 -6.81 10.56 -17.79
CA ILE A 3 -5.60 11.36 -17.57
C ILE A 3 -4.29 10.56 -17.72
N HIS A 4 -4.28 9.26 -17.41
CA HIS A 4 -3.10 8.40 -17.50
C HIS A 4 -2.76 8.04 -18.95
N ASP A 5 -3.77 7.81 -19.78
CA ASP A 5 -3.58 7.57 -21.21
C ASP A 5 -3.08 8.83 -21.91
N VAL A 6 -3.62 10.00 -21.54
CA VAL A 6 -3.14 11.30 -22.03
C VAL A 6 -1.69 11.53 -21.60
N ALA A 7 -1.34 11.28 -20.33
CA ALA A 7 0.03 11.42 -19.84
C ALA A 7 1.01 10.53 -20.59
N THR A 8 0.59 9.30 -20.92
CA THR A 8 1.40 8.34 -21.68
C THR A 8 1.60 8.79 -23.12
N LYS A 9 0.54 9.21 -23.81
CA LYS A 9 0.60 9.62 -25.22
C LYS A 9 1.31 10.96 -25.43
N SER A 10 1.11 11.92 -24.53
CA SER A 10 1.65 13.28 -24.67
C SER A 10 3.04 13.48 -24.04
N GLY A 11 3.48 12.58 -23.16
CA GLY A 11 4.67 12.76 -22.34
C GLY A 11 4.54 13.83 -21.24
N VAL A 12 3.39 14.50 -21.14
CA VAL A 12 3.13 15.53 -20.13
C VAL A 12 2.90 14.89 -18.77
N SER A 13 3.46 15.48 -17.71
CA SER A 13 3.27 14.97 -16.35
C SER A 13 1.80 15.06 -15.90
N ILE A 14 1.33 14.06 -15.15
CA ILE A 14 -0.02 14.06 -14.54
C ILE A 14 -0.26 15.33 -13.72
N ARG A 15 0.77 15.84 -13.02
CA ARG A 15 0.67 17.07 -12.23
C ARG A 15 0.33 18.28 -13.11
N ALA A 16 0.96 18.39 -14.28
CA ALA A 16 0.66 19.44 -15.23
C ALA A 16 -0.75 19.28 -15.83
N LEU A 17 -1.13 18.06 -16.20
CA LEU A 17 -2.48 17.74 -16.70
C LEU A 17 -3.58 18.09 -15.70
N ARG A 18 -3.42 17.72 -14.41
CA ARG A 18 -4.35 18.12 -13.33
C ARG A 18 -4.42 19.64 -13.15
N LYS A 19 -3.32 20.36 -13.38
CA LYS A 19 -3.32 21.82 -13.32
C LYS A 19 -4.16 22.43 -14.45
N LEU A 20 -4.02 21.89 -15.67
CA LEU A 20 -4.80 22.32 -16.83
C LEU A 20 -6.30 22.02 -16.67
N GLU A 21 -6.62 20.84 -16.12
CA GLU A 21 -7.99 20.46 -15.78
C GLU A 21 -8.61 21.38 -14.72
N LYS A 22 -7.85 21.70 -13.65
CA LYS A 22 -8.30 22.66 -12.62
C LYS A 22 -8.54 24.06 -13.19
N LEU A 23 -7.78 24.45 -14.23
CA LEU A 23 -7.99 25.69 -14.97
C LEU A 23 -9.14 25.60 -15.98
N LYS A 24 -9.83 24.46 -16.06
CA LYS A 24 -10.90 24.15 -17.01
C LYS A 24 -10.48 24.27 -18.49
N LEU A 25 -9.19 24.12 -18.78
CA LEU A 25 -8.65 24.17 -20.14
C LEU A 25 -8.80 22.84 -20.88
N ILE A 26 -8.94 21.75 -20.13
CA ILE A 26 -9.16 20.38 -20.61
C ILE A 26 -10.10 19.68 -19.64
N ALA A 27 -10.83 18.68 -20.12
CA ALA A 27 -11.61 17.76 -19.30
C ALA A 27 -11.16 16.34 -19.62
N PHE A 28 -11.00 15.50 -18.59
CA PHE A 28 -10.75 14.08 -18.76
C PHE A 28 -12.03 13.32 -18.48
N ASP A 29 -12.25 12.27 -19.26
CA ASP A 29 -13.35 11.36 -19.03
C ASP A 29 -12.87 10.22 -18.14
N PRO A 30 -13.32 10.14 -16.88
CA PRO A 30 -12.98 9.04 -15.98
C PRO A 30 -13.69 7.73 -16.35
N ASP A 31 -14.80 7.79 -17.08
CA ASP A 31 -15.73 6.68 -17.33
C ASP A 31 -15.82 6.32 -18.83
N ASP A 32 -14.71 6.48 -19.57
CA ASP A 32 -14.64 6.12 -20.99
C ASP A 32 -15.16 4.68 -21.19
N ASP A 33 -16.33 4.53 -21.84
CA ASP A 33 -17.16 3.33 -22.06
C ASP A 33 -16.37 2.16 -22.67
N SER A 34 -15.51 1.57 -21.87
CA SER A 34 -14.72 0.40 -22.18
C SER A 34 -15.05 -0.65 -21.15
N ASP A 35 -15.18 -1.91 -21.57
CA ASP A 35 -15.28 -3.07 -20.68
C ASP A 35 -14.02 -3.24 -19.77
N GLU A 36 -13.11 -2.27 -19.80
CA GLU A 36 -11.84 -2.25 -19.09
C GLU A 36 -12.04 -1.74 -17.66
N HIS A 37 -11.36 -2.37 -16.71
CA HIS A 37 -11.43 -1.98 -15.31
C HIS A 37 -11.06 -0.49 -15.11
N PRO A 38 -11.83 0.31 -14.33
CA PRO A 38 -11.70 1.78 -14.26
C PRO A 38 -10.31 2.32 -13.91
N ARG A 39 -9.50 1.53 -13.20
CA ARG A 39 -8.14 1.91 -12.78
C ARG A 39 -7.02 1.22 -13.57
N ALA A 40 -7.35 0.44 -14.60
CA ALA A 40 -6.36 -0.29 -15.39
C ALA A 40 -5.29 0.65 -15.98
N ALA A 41 -5.69 1.80 -16.52
CA ALA A 41 -4.73 2.76 -17.07
C ALA A 41 -3.81 3.40 -16.00
N GLU A 42 -4.33 3.68 -14.80
CA GLU A 42 -3.52 4.14 -13.67
C GLU A 42 -2.46 3.09 -13.31
N ILE A 43 -2.88 1.84 -13.17
CA ILE A 43 -2.01 0.71 -12.81
C ILE A 43 -0.94 0.51 -13.89
N ARG A 44 -1.33 0.46 -15.17
CA ARG A 44 -0.39 0.34 -16.29
C ARG A 44 0.64 1.47 -16.29
N PHE A 45 0.21 2.70 -16.05
CA PHE A 45 1.10 3.85 -16.01
C PHE A 45 2.15 3.75 -14.89
N LEU A 46 1.75 3.28 -13.70
CA LEU A 46 2.66 3.07 -12.57
C LEU A 46 3.66 1.94 -12.89
N LEU A 47 3.17 0.80 -13.38
CA LEU A 47 3.99 -0.37 -13.71
C LEU A 47 4.96 -0.11 -14.86
N MET A 48 4.56 0.72 -15.84
CA MET A 48 5.43 1.20 -16.91
C MET A 48 6.66 1.92 -16.36
N ARG A 49 6.51 2.62 -15.24
CA ARG A 49 7.57 3.39 -14.58
C ARG A 49 8.31 2.61 -13.50
N ASN A 50 8.11 1.29 -13.44
CA ASN A 50 8.63 0.41 -12.38
C ASN A 50 8.25 0.90 -10.97
N GLN A 51 7.09 1.55 -10.82
CA GLN A 51 6.61 2.01 -9.52
C GLN A 51 5.83 0.90 -8.82
N GLN A 52 5.98 0.84 -7.50
CA GLN A 52 5.19 -0.04 -6.66
C GLN A 52 3.74 0.44 -6.60
N LEU A 53 2.79 -0.49 -6.69
CA LEU A 53 1.38 -0.21 -6.55
C LEU A 53 1.07 0.13 -5.09
N SER A 54 0.14 1.06 -4.89
CA SER A 54 -0.36 1.39 -3.56
C SER A 54 -1.16 0.22 -2.98
N ALA A 55 -1.27 0.18 -1.65
CA ALA A 55 -2.07 -0.85 -0.98
C ALA A 55 -3.54 -0.87 -1.46
N ALA A 56 -4.11 0.29 -1.78
CA ALA A 56 -5.47 0.37 -2.34
C ALA A 56 -5.56 -0.31 -3.72
N LEU A 57 -4.58 -0.09 -4.60
CA LEU A 57 -4.51 -0.73 -5.91
C LEU A 57 -4.27 -2.24 -5.80
N LEU A 58 -3.45 -2.66 -4.84
CA LEU A 58 -3.20 -4.08 -4.57
C LEU A 58 -4.47 -4.78 -4.08
N VAL A 59 -5.18 -4.20 -3.11
CA VAL A 59 -6.46 -4.73 -2.63
C VAL A 59 -7.47 -4.84 -3.76
N GLU A 60 -7.53 -3.85 -4.65
CA GLU A 60 -8.47 -3.86 -5.77
C GLU A 60 -8.18 -4.99 -6.77
N LEU A 61 -6.91 -5.25 -7.06
CA LEU A 61 -6.51 -6.39 -7.90
C LEU A 61 -6.70 -7.75 -7.20
N ILE A 62 -6.58 -7.81 -5.88
CA ILE A 62 -6.87 -9.01 -5.08
C ILE A 62 -8.37 -9.32 -5.11
N ASP A 63 -9.22 -8.31 -4.90
CA ASP A 63 -10.68 -8.48 -4.89
C ASP A 63 -11.25 -8.76 -6.29
N LYS A 64 -10.61 -8.23 -7.34
CA LYS A 64 -11.04 -8.40 -8.73
C LYS A 64 -9.90 -8.98 -9.58
N PRO A 65 -9.62 -10.29 -9.48
CA PRO A 65 -8.54 -10.91 -10.25
C PRO A 65 -8.70 -10.76 -11.77
N ALA A 66 -9.93 -10.62 -12.27
CA ALA A 66 -10.21 -10.38 -13.69
C ALA A 66 -9.60 -9.06 -14.20
N ALA A 67 -9.44 -8.04 -13.34
CA ALA A 67 -8.83 -6.76 -13.70
C ALA A 67 -7.34 -6.88 -14.06
N LEU A 68 -6.68 -8.00 -13.75
CA LEU A 68 -5.30 -8.27 -14.16
C LEU A 68 -5.18 -8.42 -15.68
N TYR A 69 -6.19 -8.96 -16.35
CA TYR A 69 -6.18 -9.14 -17.81
C TYR A 69 -6.16 -7.79 -18.54
N ASP A 70 -6.82 -6.78 -17.97
CA ASP A 70 -6.84 -5.41 -18.49
C ASP A 70 -5.47 -4.72 -18.44
N LEU A 71 -4.52 -5.26 -17.66
CA LEU A 71 -3.16 -4.72 -17.58
C LEU A 71 -2.28 -5.14 -18.76
N ARG A 72 -2.71 -6.13 -19.56
CA ARG A 72 -2.03 -6.62 -20.77
C ARG A 72 -0.57 -6.99 -20.48
N LYS A 73 0.39 -6.42 -21.20
CA LYS A 73 1.85 -6.68 -21.01
C LYS A 73 2.39 -6.36 -19.60
N TYR A 74 1.63 -5.67 -18.75
CA TYR A 74 2.02 -5.35 -17.37
C TYR A 74 1.43 -6.32 -16.33
N GLU A 75 0.61 -7.28 -16.76
CA GLU A 75 -0.02 -8.27 -15.88
C GLU A 75 1.00 -9.02 -15.01
N ALA A 76 2.08 -9.55 -15.61
CA ALA A 76 3.10 -10.31 -14.89
C ALA A 76 3.72 -9.50 -13.74
N ARG A 77 4.02 -8.23 -13.97
CA ARG A 77 4.56 -7.32 -12.94
C ARG A 77 3.56 -7.04 -11.83
N ALA A 78 2.28 -6.92 -12.15
CA ALA A 78 1.23 -6.77 -11.14
C ALA A 78 1.13 -8.03 -10.28
N ARG A 79 1.15 -9.21 -10.91
CA ARG A 79 1.14 -10.51 -10.22
C ARG A 79 2.36 -10.70 -9.32
N GLU A 80 3.55 -10.30 -9.75
CA GLU A 80 4.76 -10.31 -8.91
C GLU A 80 4.58 -9.46 -7.65
N GLN A 81 4.04 -8.25 -7.77
CA GLN A 81 3.79 -7.39 -6.62
C GLN A 81 2.72 -7.96 -5.67
N ILE A 82 1.68 -8.62 -6.21
CA ILE A 82 0.68 -9.33 -5.39
C ILE A 82 1.32 -10.54 -4.71
N ALA A 83 2.11 -11.33 -5.42
CA ALA A 83 2.80 -12.50 -4.87
C ALA A 83 3.78 -12.13 -3.75
N ALA A 84 4.44 -10.98 -3.86
CA ALA A 84 5.31 -10.44 -2.82
C ALA A 84 4.58 -10.10 -1.51
N LEU A 85 3.24 -10.06 -1.50
CA LEU A 85 2.45 -9.89 -0.28
C LEU A 85 2.34 -11.18 0.54
N GLY A 86 2.67 -12.34 -0.04
CA GLY A 86 2.52 -13.65 0.60
C GLY A 86 1.06 -14.01 0.89
N ASP A 87 0.84 -14.81 1.95
CA ASP A 87 -0.51 -15.13 2.41
C ASP A 87 -1.15 -13.94 3.12
N VAL A 88 -1.90 -13.14 2.36
CA VAL A 88 -2.65 -12.00 2.89
C VAL A 88 -3.90 -12.44 3.63
N ALA A 89 -4.57 -13.48 3.15
CA ALA A 89 -5.86 -13.93 3.70
C ALA A 89 -5.71 -14.47 5.13
N GLY A 90 -4.63 -15.20 5.42
CA GLY A 90 -4.34 -15.72 6.76
C GLY A 90 -3.87 -14.68 7.77
N THR A 91 -3.55 -13.46 7.34
CA THR A 91 -2.94 -12.41 8.20
C THR A 91 -3.62 -11.05 8.08
N VAL A 92 -4.89 -11.05 7.65
CA VAL A 92 -5.73 -9.84 7.64
C VAL A 92 -5.89 -9.27 9.04
N ALA A 93 -6.09 -7.96 9.12
CA ALA A 93 -6.31 -7.29 10.40
C ALA A 93 -7.64 -7.75 11.03
N PRO A 94 -7.64 -8.16 12.31
CA PRO A 94 -8.85 -8.50 13.03
C PRO A 94 -9.66 -7.24 13.37
N ILE A 95 -10.92 -7.40 13.75
CA ILE A 95 -11.86 -6.28 13.97
C ILE A 95 -11.32 -5.29 15.01
N GLU A 96 -10.65 -5.79 16.05
CA GLU A 96 -10.05 -5.00 17.12
C GLU A 96 -8.99 -4.03 16.57
N ALA A 97 -8.14 -4.50 15.66
CA ALA A 97 -7.13 -3.67 15.00
C ALA A 97 -7.77 -2.65 14.04
N LEU A 98 -8.85 -3.03 13.35
CA LEU A 98 -9.56 -2.13 12.43
C LEU A 98 -10.27 -0.99 13.16
N ALA A 99 -10.88 -1.29 14.32
CA ALA A 99 -11.65 -0.34 15.11
C ALA A 99 -10.79 0.85 15.59
N VAL A 100 -9.52 0.60 15.88
CA VAL A 100 -8.61 1.61 16.47
C VAL A 100 -7.84 2.44 15.43
N ILE A 101 -8.01 2.21 14.12
CA ILE A 101 -7.25 2.92 13.06
C ILE A 101 -7.42 4.44 13.16
N SER A 102 -8.65 4.90 13.42
CA SER A 102 -8.93 6.34 13.48
C SER A 102 -8.28 6.99 14.70
N ASP A 103 -8.35 6.35 15.86
CA ASP A 103 -7.83 6.88 17.12
C ASP A 103 -6.30 6.84 17.11
N ALA A 104 -5.71 5.76 16.59
CA ALA A 104 -4.27 5.67 16.38
C ALA A 104 -3.77 6.75 15.41
N ALA A 105 -4.52 7.08 14.36
CA ALA A 105 -4.19 8.21 13.48
C ALA A 105 -4.29 9.57 14.19
N GLY A 106 -5.18 9.68 15.19
CA GLY A 106 -5.32 10.81 16.10
C GLY A 106 -4.26 10.89 17.21
N ALA A 107 -3.25 10.00 17.18
CA ALA A 107 -2.17 9.89 18.17
C ALA A 107 -2.61 9.39 19.56
N ASP A 108 -3.71 8.64 19.64
CA ASP A 108 -4.03 7.87 20.84
C ASP A 108 -3.01 6.72 21.02
N ALA A 109 -2.32 6.72 22.16
CA ALA A 109 -1.25 5.76 22.44
C ALA A 109 -1.77 4.34 22.67
N SER A 110 -2.96 4.16 23.26
CA SER A 110 -3.55 2.85 23.51
C SER A 110 -4.04 2.21 22.21
N ALA A 111 -4.64 3.02 21.32
CA ALA A 111 -5.02 2.61 19.98
C ALA A 111 -3.78 2.22 19.14
N ALA A 112 -2.72 3.04 19.20
CA ALA A 112 -1.46 2.72 18.54
C ALA A 112 -0.82 1.45 19.11
N GLN A 113 -0.88 1.23 20.42
CA GLN A 113 -0.37 0.00 21.04
C GLN A 113 -1.17 -1.23 20.60
N THR A 114 -2.49 -1.13 20.49
CA THR A 114 -3.34 -2.23 19.97
C THR A 114 -2.93 -2.63 18.55
N LEU A 115 -2.65 -1.65 17.68
CA LEU A 115 -2.11 -1.92 16.34
C LEU A 115 -0.70 -2.53 16.40
N ALA A 116 0.15 -2.05 17.29
CA ALA A 116 1.51 -2.57 17.47
C ALA A 116 1.47 -4.04 17.90
N ASP A 117 0.62 -4.40 18.86
CA ASP A 117 0.48 -5.77 19.38
C ASP A 117 0.05 -6.72 18.26
N TRP A 118 -0.98 -6.34 17.48
CA TRP A 118 -1.37 -7.11 16.31
C TRP A 118 -0.22 -7.26 15.29
N LEU A 119 0.47 -6.16 14.95
CA LEU A 119 1.56 -6.19 13.99
C LEU A 119 2.70 -7.12 14.43
N THR A 120 3.13 -7.02 15.68
CA THR A 120 4.19 -7.89 16.21
C THR A 120 3.84 -9.38 16.15
N GLY A 121 2.56 -9.74 16.20
CA GLY A 121 2.08 -11.11 16.04
C GLY A 121 2.08 -11.64 14.60
N ILE A 122 2.12 -10.77 13.58
CA ILE A 122 2.02 -11.17 12.17
C ILE A 122 3.24 -10.84 11.33
N LEU A 123 4.14 -9.96 11.80
CA LEU A 123 5.30 -9.55 11.02
C LEU A 123 6.23 -10.75 10.78
N PRO A 124 6.69 -10.97 9.53
CA PRO A 124 7.64 -12.02 9.24
C PRO A 124 9.06 -11.62 9.63
N SER A 125 9.95 -12.61 9.74
CA SER A 125 11.39 -12.40 9.98
C SER A 125 12.10 -11.66 8.84
N GLU A 126 11.55 -11.72 7.63
CA GLU A 126 12.06 -11.01 6.46
C GLU A 126 11.48 -9.58 6.39
N PRO A 127 12.28 -8.57 5.99
CA PRO A 127 11.78 -7.21 5.84
C PRO A 127 10.66 -7.09 4.82
N VAL A 128 9.50 -6.58 5.25
CA VAL A 128 8.34 -6.29 4.40
C VAL A 128 8.07 -4.80 4.29
N SER A 129 7.57 -4.37 3.14
CA SER A 129 7.30 -2.96 2.87
C SER A 129 6.08 -2.44 3.63
N HIS A 130 5.97 -1.11 3.74
CA HIS A 130 4.75 -0.46 4.23
C HIS A 130 3.45 -0.92 3.53
N TYR A 131 3.50 -1.20 2.23
CA TYR A 131 2.33 -1.66 1.49
C TYR A 131 1.89 -3.07 1.89
N TRP A 132 2.80 -3.91 2.37
CA TRP A 132 2.48 -5.23 2.90
C TRP A 132 1.54 -5.12 4.12
N VAL A 133 1.85 -4.19 5.03
CA VAL A 133 1.05 -3.92 6.24
C VAL A 133 -0.26 -3.22 5.89
N ALA A 134 -0.19 -2.16 5.07
CA ALA A 134 -1.36 -1.39 4.71
C ALA A 134 -2.40 -2.22 3.94
N THR A 135 -1.97 -3.19 3.12
CA THR A 135 -2.90 -4.10 2.41
C THR A 135 -3.69 -4.95 3.39
N ARG A 136 -3.07 -5.47 4.46
CA ARG A 136 -3.74 -6.29 5.50
C ARG A 136 -4.75 -5.52 6.34
N LEU A 137 -4.51 -4.21 6.52
CA LEU A 137 -5.47 -3.30 7.17
C LEU A 137 -6.63 -2.91 6.24
N LEU A 138 -6.40 -2.85 4.92
CA LEU A 138 -7.40 -2.42 3.94
C LEU A 138 -8.30 -3.55 3.44
N LEU A 139 -7.74 -4.74 3.23
CA LEU A 139 -8.45 -5.87 2.63
C LEU A 139 -9.78 -6.22 3.33
N PRO A 140 -9.84 -6.33 4.67
CA PRO A 140 -11.10 -6.69 5.36
C PRO A 140 -12.16 -5.58 5.37
N LEU A 141 -11.80 -4.35 4.98
CA LEU A 141 -12.74 -3.22 4.98
C LEU A 141 -13.64 -3.25 3.74
N VAL A 142 -14.88 -2.79 3.89
CA VAL A 142 -15.78 -2.57 2.74
C VAL A 142 -15.35 -1.32 1.94
N PRO A 143 -15.71 -1.18 0.65
CA PRO A 143 -15.22 -0.10 -0.21
C PRO A 143 -15.34 1.32 0.37
N GLY A 144 -16.49 1.68 0.98
CA GLY A 144 -16.67 3.00 1.59
C GLY A 144 -15.75 3.26 2.80
N GLN A 145 -15.44 2.22 3.57
CA GLN A 145 -14.49 2.32 4.69
C GLN A 145 -13.05 2.42 4.20
N ARG A 146 -12.68 1.73 3.11
CA ARG A 146 -11.33 1.80 2.53
C ARG A 146 -10.96 3.23 2.14
N GLU A 147 -11.90 4.00 1.60
CA GLU A 147 -11.63 5.39 1.23
C GLU A 147 -11.37 6.28 2.45
N THR A 148 -12.16 6.09 3.51
CA THR A 148 -12.11 6.91 4.73
C THR A 148 -10.92 6.52 5.61
N LEU A 149 -10.76 5.22 5.91
CA LEU A 149 -9.71 4.69 6.77
C LEU A 149 -8.36 4.59 6.04
N GLY A 150 -8.35 4.34 4.73
CA GLY A 150 -7.12 4.26 3.95
C GLY A 150 -6.28 5.53 4.01
N LYS A 151 -6.93 6.70 4.05
CA LYS A 151 -6.27 8.01 4.24
C LYS A 151 -5.62 8.14 5.64
N LYS A 152 -6.11 7.38 6.62
CA LYS A 152 -5.66 7.42 8.03
C LYS A 152 -4.58 6.38 8.33
N ILE A 153 -4.52 5.26 7.60
CA ILE A 153 -3.57 4.16 7.85
C ILE A 153 -2.11 4.65 7.90
N SER A 154 -1.68 5.52 6.99
CA SER A 154 -0.30 6.02 7.00
C SER A 154 0.03 6.82 8.27
N LEU A 155 -0.92 7.59 8.81
CA LEU A 155 -0.78 8.33 10.06
C LEU A 155 -0.82 7.39 11.27
N ALA A 156 -1.76 6.44 11.30
CA ALA A 156 -1.83 5.42 12.34
C ALA A 156 -0.51 4.65 12.46
N LEU A 157 0.02 4.15 11.33
CA LEU A 157 1.28 3.43 11.28
C LEU A 157 2.49 4.32 11.61
N MET A 158 2.41 5.64 11.37
CA MET A 158 3.43 6.58 11.84
C MET A 158 3.43 6.67 13.37
N ASN A 159 2.26 6.75 13.99
CA ASN A 159 2.15 6.83 15.45
C ASN A 159 2.54 5.51 16.12
N VAL A 160 2.20 4.36 15.52
CA VAL A 160 2.70 3.04 15.95
C VAL A 160 4.23 3.00 15.99
N ARG A 161 4.90 3.49 14.94
CA ARG A 161 6.37 3.53 14.86
C ARG A 161 7.04 4.44 15.90
N ARG A 162 6.29 5.36 16.52
CA ARG A 162 6.78 6.24 17.59
C ARG A 162 6.72 5.58 18.97
N LEU A 163 6.03 4.46 19.11
CA LEU A 163 6.00 3.72 20.37
C LEU A 163 7.37 3.09 20.63
N GLU A 164 7.87 3.26 21.86
CA GLU A 164 9.13 2.65 22.29
C GLU A 164 9.08 1.12 22.18
N SER A 165 7.94 0.52 22.51
CA SER A 165 7.67 -0.93 22.40
C SER A 165 7.80 -1.46 20.97
N PHE A 166 7.50 -0.62 19.97
CA PHE A 166 7.47 -1.03 18.56
C PHE A 166 8.73 -0.64 17.78
N HIS A 167 9.60 0.21 18.34
CA HIS A 167 10.84 0.66 17.70
C HIS A 167 11.71 -0.49 17.12
N PRO A 168 11.82 -1.68 17.75
CA PRO A 168 12.63 -2.78 17.20
C PRO A 168 12.08 -3.46 15.94
N TYR A 169 10.81 -3.20 15.57
CA TYR A 169 10.08 -3.95 14.53
C TYR A 169 10.01 -3.21 13.18
N TRP A 170 10.70 -2.08 13.07
CA TRP A 170 10.73 -1.31 11.83
C TRP A 170 12.06 -0.60 11.66
N GLN A 171 12.38 -0.28 10.40
CA GLN A 171 13.51 0.59 10.08
C GLN A 171 13.22 1.42 8.84
N SER A 172 13.88 2.57 8.76
CA SER A 172 13.92 3.42 7.58
C SER A 172 15.19 3.13 6.80
N VAL A 173 15.07 2.58 5.60
CA VAL A 173 16.22 2.34 4.69
C VAL A 173 16.28 3.40 3.60
N PRO A 174 17.48 3.77 3.11
CA PRO A 174 17.61 4.61 1.93
C PRO A 174 16.97 3.91 0.71
N GLY A 175 16.06 4.59 0.03
CA GLY A 175 15.50 4.17 -1.25
C GLY A 175 16.07 4.97 -2.40
N ALA A 176 15.53 4.72 -3.60
CA ALA A 176 15.95 5.41 -4.81
C ALA A 176 15.73 6.93 -4.70
N TYR A 177 16.68 7.70 -5.25
CA TYR A 177 16.63 9.15 -5.32
C TYR A 177 16.51 9.86 -3.95
N GLY A 178 17.13 9.29 -2.91
CA GLY A 178 17.20 9.90 -1.58
C GLY A 178 15.90 9.83 -0.77
N ARG A 179 14.90 9.09 -1.24
CA ARG A 179 13.66 8.87 -0.49
C ARG A 179 13.82 7.67 0.44
N SER A 180 13.50 7.83 1.72
CA SER A 180 13.48 6.72 2.66
C SER A 180 12.30 5.77 2.40
N VAL A 181 12.55 4.48 2.56
CA VAL A 181 11.56 3.41 2.50
C VAL A 181 11.41 2.82 3.90
N ILE A 182 10.18 2.60 4.35
CA ILE A 182 9.89 1.99 5.63
C ILE A 182 9.71 0.50 5.45
N ASN A 183 10.53 -0.27 6.16
CA ASN A 183 10.42 -1.73 6.25
C ASN A 183 10.02 -2.14 7.67
N TYR A 184 9.23 -3.20 7.75
CA TYR A 184 8.79 -3.84 8.99
C TYR A 184 9.31 -5.27 9.02
N PHE A 185 9.58 -5.80 10.19
CA PHE A 185 10.08 -7.17 10.36
C PHE A 185 9.91 -7.61 11.82
N GLN A 186 9.86 -8.92 12.03
CA GLN A 186 9.97 -9.48 13.37
C GLN A 186 11.40 -9.29 13.88
N LYS A 187 11.53 -8.87 15.14
CA LYS A 187 12.82 -8.83 15.81
C LYS A 187 13.46 -10.23 15.71
N ARG A 188 14.61 -10.33 15.05
CA ARG A 188 15.44 -11.54 15.18
C ARG A 188 15.85 -11.62 16.64
N GLU A 189 15.36 -12.63 17.36
CA GLU A 189 16.09 -13.05 18.55
C GLU A 189 17.49 -13.38 18.06
N ASN A 190 18.50 -12.73 18.62
CA ASN A 190 19.88 -13.15 18.40
C ASN A 190 19.93 -14.60 18.85
N SER A 191 19.92 -15.54 17.91
CA SER A 191 20.27 -16.92 18.20
C SER A 191 21.64 -16.84 18.86
N LEU A 192 21.69 -17.18 20.14
CA LEU A 192 22.90 -17.19 20.95
C LEU A 192 24.01 -17.82 20.12
N ALA A 193 25.16 -17.15 20.15
CA ALA A 193 26.39 -17.58 19.50
C ALA A 193 26.51 -19.10 19.53
N SER A 194 26.73 -19.70 18.36
CA SER A 194 27.34 -21.03 18.27
C SER A 194 28.65 -20.96 19.05
N PHE A 195 28.60 -21.35 20.31
CA PHE A 195 29.78 -21.73 21.06
C PHE A 195 30.19 -23.08 20.47
N ASP A 196 31.10 -23.03 19.51
CA ASP A 196 31.96 -24.18 19.21
C ASP A 196 32.74 -24.48 20.50
N LEU A 197 32.43 -25.63 21.09
CA LEU A 197 33.23 -26.31 22.11
C LEU A 197 34.08 -27.39 21.44
#